data_AF-A0A7J9FVP4-F1
#
_entry.id   AF-A0A7J9FVP4-F1
#
_cell.length_a   1.000
_cell.length_b   1.000
_cell.length_c   1.000
_cell.angle_alpha   90.00
_cell.angle_beta   90.00
_cell.angle_gamma   90.00
#
_symmetry.space_group_name_H-M   'P 1'
#
loop_
_entity.id
_entity.type
_entity.pdbx_description
1 polymer ?
#
loop_
_entity_poly.entity_id
_entity_poly.type
_entity_poly.pdbx_seq_one_letter_code
_entity_poly.pdbx_strand_id
1 'polypeptide(L)'
;MPKQQRKKHKHKATFGAEPCLPQRFKEMIKCMDGSEEKLIIQKALYKTDLSKHHGRLSIPMNQVEVEFLTDEELKQSSKEGIEALVIEPCLKTRDMSLRIWDMPKPTARFSSLYVLVTGWKSVVEGNDLKAVDLFSSGTPEMPFCCSYQ
;
A
#
# COMPACT_ATOMS: atom_id res chain seq x y z
N MET A 1 30.38 -28.31 -1.43
CA MET A 1 30.05 -27.71 -0.11
C MET A 1 28.55 -27.86 0.15
N PRO A 2 28.09 -28.17 1.38
CA PRO A 2 26.68 -28.41 1.64
C PRO A 2 25.87 -27.11 1.53
N LYS A 3 24.69 -27.20 0.91
CA LYS A 3 23.71 -26.12 0.74
C LYS A 3 23.14 -25.73 2.11
N GLN A 4 23.43 -24.53 2.61
CA GLN A 4 22.67 -23.96 3.72
C GLN A 4 21.31 -23.48 3.21
N GLN A 5 20.30 -24.35 3.33
CA GLN A 5 18.91 -23.94 3.23
C GLN A 5 18.56 -23.09 4.47
N ARG A 6 18.41 -21.77 4.29
CA ARG A 6 17.86 -20.92 5.34
C ARG A 6 16.38 -21.28 5.51
N LYS A 7 16.05 -21.94 6.62
CA LYS A 7 14.66 -22.17 7.05
C LYS A 7 13.96 -20.82 7.15
N LYS A 8 12.97 -20.59 6.28
CA LYS A 8 12.03 -19.48 6.41
C LYS A 8 11.18 -19.76 7.64
N HIS A 9 11.42 -19.03 8.71
CA HIS A 9 10.50 -18.99 9.84
C HIS A 9 9.24 -18.27 9.34
N LYS A 10 8.18 -19.05 9.06
CA LYS A 10 6.84 -18.51 8.91
C LYS A 10 6.48 -17.88 10.26
N HIS A 11 6.37 -16.56 10.31
CA HIS A 11 5.64 -15.91 11.38
C HIS A 11 4.17 -16.32 11.21
N LYS A 12 3.74 -17.34 11.98
CA LYS A 12 2.33 -17.52 12.27
C LYS A 12 1.95 -16.38 13.21
N ALA A 13 1.28 -15.38 12.69
CA ALA A 13 0.55 -14.44 13.53
C ALA A 13 -0.67 -15.17 14.11
N THR A 14 -0.83 -14.99 15.41
CA THR A 14 -1.90 -15.47 16.28
C THR A 14 -3.27 -14.97 15.79
N PHE A 15 -4.29 -15.83 15.85
CA PHE A 15 -5.68 -15.51 15.51
C PHE A 15 -6.24 -14.35 16.35
N GLY A 16 -6.92 -13.38 15.71
CA GLY A 16 -7.73 -12.38 16.39
C GLY A 16 -8.22 -11.25 15.47
N ALA A 17 -9.35 -11.48 14.81
CA ALA A 17 -10.03 -10.60 13.85
C ALA A 17 -9.27 -10.34 12.54
N GLU A 18 -9.94 -10.64 11.43
CA GLU A 18 -9.56 -10.10 10.12
C GLU A 18 -9.53 -8.57 10.23
N PRO A 19 -8.47 -7.89 9.75
CA PRO A 19 -8.35 -6.44 9.84
C PRO A 19 -9.54 -5.80 9.13
N CYS A 20 -10.53 -5.36 9.92
CA CYS A 20 -11.74 -4.75 9.41
C CYS A 20 -11.48 -3.25 9.23
N LEU A 21 -11.82 -2.72 8.06
CA LEU A 21 -11.75 -1.29 7.79
C LEU A 21 -12.60 -0.53 8.83
N PRO A 22 -12.10 0.52 9.51
CA PRO A 22 -12.88 1.20 10.54
C PRO A 22 -14.16 1.83 9.96
N GLN A 23 -15.26 1.77 10.71
CA GLN A 23 -16.60 2.16 10.27
C GLN A 23 -16.67 3.53 9.58
N ARG A 24 -15.94 4.52 10.11
CA ARG A 24 -15.84 5.88 9.54
C ARG A 24 -15.31 5.91 8.09
N PHE A 25 -14.42 4.99 7.72
CA PHE A 25 -13.94 4.88 6.34
C PHE A 25 -14.98 4.23 5.45
N LYS A 26 -15.72 3.22 5.95
CA LYS A 26 -16.83 2.60 5.21
C LYS A 26 -17.91 3.61 4.87
N GLU A 27 -18.28 4.45 5.83
CA GLU A 27 -19.22 5.54 5.64
C GLU A 27 -18.72 6.52 4.57
N MET A 28 -17.44 6.87 4.61
CA MET A 28 -16.84 7.76 3.62
C MET A 28 -16.83 7.16 2.20
N ILE A 29 -16.47 5.88 2.06
CA ILE A 29 -16.53 5.15 0.78
C ILE A 29 -17.96 5.17 0.24
N LYS A 30 -18.94 4.88 1.10
CA LYS A 30 -20.36 4.91 0.73
C LYS A 30 -20.83 6.30 0.32
N CYS A 31 -20.38 7.36 0.99
CA CYS A 31 -20.66 8.76 0.61
C CYS A 31 -20.05 9.14 -0.74
N MET A 32 -19.04 8.42 -1.20
CA MET A 32 -18.38 8.59 -2.50
C MET A 32 -18.93 7.61 -3.56
N ASP A 33 -20.11 7.03 -3.32
CA ASP A 33 -20.75 6.01 -4.16
C ASP A 33 -19.91 4.73 -4.39
N GLY A 34 -18.91 4.50 -3.53
CA GLY A 34 -18.15 3.25 -3.51
C GLY A 34 -18.95 2.13 -2.85
N SER A 35 -18.84 0.92 -3.40
CA SER A 35 -19.62 -0.24 -2.94
C SER A 35 -18.77 -1.46 -2.56
N GLU A 36 -17.58 -1.61 -3.13
CA GLU A 36 -16.68 -2.73 -2.86
C GLU A 36 -15.50 -2.30 -1.98
N GLU A 37 -15.27 -3.03 -0.89
CA GLU A 37 -14.14 -2.82 0.01
C GLU A 37 -13.16 -3.99 -0.15
N LYS A 38 -11.98 -3.71 -0.70
CA LYS A 38 -10.87 -4.68 -0.81
C LYS A 38 -9.69 -4.20 0.03
N LEU A 39 -9.12 -5.10 0.83
CA LEU A 39 -7.84 -4.84 1.51
C LEU A 39 -6.70 -5.09 0.53
N ILE A 40 -6.09 -4.02 0.02
CA ILE A 40 -5.00 -4.14 -0.96
C ILE A 40 -3.70 -4.58 -0.29
N ILE A 41 -3.36 -3.94 0.83
CA ILE A 41 -2.15 -4.25 1.60
C ILE A 41 -2.26 -3.71 3.03
N GLN A 42 -1.63 -4.43 3.95
CA GLN A 42 -1.29 -3.96 5.28
C GLN A 42 0.22 -4.09 5.47
N LYS A 43 0.91 -2.97 5.64
CA LYS A 43 2.37 -2.94 5.79
C LYS A 43 2.82 -1.85 6.74
N ALA A 44 3.98 -2.08 7.36
CA ALA A 44 4.74 -1.02 7.99
C ALA A 44 5.22 0.00 6.94
N LEU A 45 5.30 1.27 7.34
CA LEU A 45 5.92 2.31 6.53
C LEU A 45 7.44 2.27 6.72
N TYR A 46 8.17 2.16 5.61
CA TYR A 46 9.63 2.19 5.62
C TYR A 46 10.14 3.62 5.52
N LYS A 47 11.41 3.86 5.87
CA LYS A 47 12.06 5.17 5.75
C LYS A 47 11.94 5.78 4.35
N THR A 48 11.94 4.94 3.32
CA THR A 48 11.76 5.38 1.93
C THR A 48 10.36 5.89 1.65
N ASP A 49 9.33 5.30 2.28
CA ASP A 49 7.95 5.75 2.17
C ASP A 49 7.77 7.12 2.85
N LEU A 50 8.49 7.36 3.93
CA LEU A 50 8.40 8.61 4.71
C LEU A 50 9.38 9.69 4.24
N SER A 51 10.23 9.37 3.27
CA SER A 51 11.26 10.28 2.78
C SER A 51 10.64 11.42 2.00
N LYS A 52 10.88 12.65 2.46
CA LYS A 52 10.50 13.88 1.72
C LYS A 52 11.12 13.96 0.33
N HIS A 53 12.27 13.31 0.13
CA HIS A 53 12.97 13.27 -1.14
C HIS A 53 12.31 12.28 -2.12
N HIS A 54 11.84 11.12 -1.64
CA HIS A 54 11.22 10.13 -2.51
C HIS A 54 9.74 10.42 -2.78
N GLY A 55 9.02 10.94 -1.77
CA GLY A 55 7.63 11.40 -1.92
C GLY A 55 6.66 10.35 -2.46
N ARG A 56 6.90 9.07 -2.18
CA ARG A 56 6.12 7.94 -2.71
C ARG A 56 5.84 6.90 -1.64
N LEU A 57 4.70 6.23 -1.74
CA LEU A 57 4.44 4.99 -1.02
C LEU A 57 4.73 3.81 -1.95
N SER A 58 5.52 2.84 -1.50
CA SER A 58 5.77 1.61 -2.25
C SER A 58 4.90 0.47 -1.73
N ILE A 59 4.21 -0.20 -2.65
CA ILE A 59 3.35 -1.35 -2.40
C ILE A 59 3.91 -2.53 -3.21
N PRO A 60 4.59 -3.48 -2.55
CA PRO A 60 5.13 -4.65 -3.25
C PRO A 60 4.01 -5.53 -3.79
N MET A 61 4.00 -5.78 -5.11
CA MET A 61 2.93 -6.56 -5.75
C MET A 61 2.82 -7.97 -5.19
N ASN A 62 3.93 -8.56 -4.76
CA ASN A 62 3.96 -9.90 -4.16
C ASN A 62 3.35 -9.98 -2.74
N GLN A 63 2.86 -8.86 -2.21
CA GLN A 63 2.13 -8.77 -0.94
C GLN A 63 0.66 -8.38 -1.15
N VAL A 64 0.24 -8.15 -2.39
CA VAL A 64 -1.15 -7.87 -2.75
C VAL A 64 -1.80 -9.19 -3.14
N GLU A 65 -2.85 -9.58 -2.43
CA GLU A 65 -3.55 -10.86 -2.64
C GLU A 65 -4.84 -10.71 -3.46
N VAL A 66 -5.26 -9.47 -3.72
CA VAL A 66 -6.49 -9.13 -4.43
C VAL A 66 -6.21 -8.44 -5.75
N GLU A 67 -7.02 -8.76 -6.75
CA GLU A 67 -7.06 -8.00 -8.01
C GLU A 67 -7.93 -6.77 -7.81
N PHE A 68 -7.33 -5.59 -8.01
CA PHE A 68 -7.98 -4.30 -7.80
C PHE A 68 -7.85 -3.34 -9.00
N LEU A 69 -7.13 -3.76 -10.04
CA LEU A 69 -7.01 -3.05 -11.31
C LEU A 69 -7.50 -3.95 -12.43
N THR A 70 -8.18 -3.36 -13.39
CA THR A 70 -8.47 -3.97 -14.69
C THR A 70 -7.20 -4.12 -15.52
N ASP A 71 -7.25 -4.95 -16.57
CA ASP A 71 -6.14 -5.13 -17.51
C ASP A 71 -5.75 -3.81 -18.21
N GLU A 72 -6.75 -2.96 -18.49
CA GLU A 72 -6.58 -1.64 -19.08
C GLU A 72 -5.82 -0.71 -18.11
N GLU A 73 -6.25 -0.64 -16.85
CA GLU A 73 -5.61 0.16 -15.80
C GLU A 73 -4.19 -0.33 -15.48
N LEU A 74 -3.95 -1.64 -15.52
CA LEU A 74 -2.62 -2.23 -15.36
C LEU A 74 -1.67 -1.77 -16.48
N LYS A 75 -2.15 -1.77 -17.73
CA LYS A 75 -1.37 -1.28 -18.89
C LYS A 75 -1.15 0.22 -18.84
N GLN A 76 -2.12 0.98 -18.35
CA GLN A 76 -2.01 2.44 -18.24
C GLN A 76 -1.07 2.86 -17.10
N SER A 77 -1.20 2.22 -15.93
CA SER A 77 -0.38 2.50 -14.75
C SER A 77 1.11 2.18 -14.94
N SER A 78 1.44 1.23 -15.84
CA SER A 78 2.83 0.93 -16.22
C SER A 78 3.43 1.91 -17.24
N LYS A 79 2.61 2.65 -17.99
CA LYS A 79 3.08 3.62 -18.99
C LYS A 79 3.12 5.04 -18.45
N GLU A 80 1.96 5.56 -18.04
CA GLU A 80 1.76 6.96 -17.68
C GLU A 80 1.34 7.16 -16.23
N GLY A 81 0.78 6.12 -15.61
CA GLY A 81 0.12 6.22 -14.32
C GLY A 81 -1.38 6.44 -14.48
N ILE A 82 -2.14 6.02 -13.49
CA ILE A 82 -3.58 6.31 -13.41
C ILE A 82 -3.85 7.23 -12.22
N GLU A 83 -4.90 8.03 -12.31
CA GLU A 83 -5.37 8.87 -11.21
C GLU A 83 -6.12 8.00 -10.20
N ALA A 84 -5.75 8.11 -8.93
CA ALA A 84 -6.31 7.37 -7.81
C ALA A 84 -6.71 8.33 -6.69
N LEU A 85 -7.96 8.21 -6.23
CA LEU A 85 -8.46 8.98 -5.10
C LEU A 85 -8.22 8.20 -3.80
N VAL A 86 -7.46 8.78 -2.87
CA VAL A 86 -7.07 8.11 -1.62
C VAL A 86 -7.75 8.78 -0.43
N ILE A 87 -8.35 7.97 0.44
CA ILE A 87 -8.86 8.44 1.74
C ILE A 87 -7.72 8.38 2.77
N GLU A 88 -7.34 9.54 3.28
CA GLU A 88 -6.27 9.71 4.27
C GLU A 88 -6.69 9.23 5.67
N PRO A 89 -5.72 8.97 6.58
CA PRO A 89 -6.00 8.66 7.98
C PRO A 89 -6.95 9.66 8.66
N CYS A 90 -6.85 10.94 8.30
CA CYS A 90 -7.69 12.04 8.77
C CYS A 90 -9.05 12.19 8.05
N LEU A 91 -9.46 11.21 7.22
CA LEU A 91 -10.72 11.21 6.45
C LEU A 91 -10.85 12.36 5.45
N LYS A 92 -9.71 12.81 4.90
CA LYS A 92 -9.68 13.69 3.73
C LYS A 92 -9.41 12.86 2.49
N THR A 93 -9.99 13.25 1.37
CA THR A 93 -9.61 12.67 0.08
C THR A 93 -8.40 13.41 -0.50
N ARG A 94 -7.59 12.69 -1.27
CA ARG A 94 -6.50 13.28 -2.04
C ARG A 94 -6.27 12.53 -3.33
N ASP A 95 -6.15 13.29 -4.41
CA ASP A 95 -5.75 12.76 -5.72
C ASP A 95 -4.27 12.36 -5.69
N MET A 96 -3.99 11.18 -6.22
CA MET A 96 -2.66 10.63 -6.37
C MET A 96 -2.51 9.98 -7.74
N SER A 97 -1.27 9.74 -8.13
CA SER A 97 -0.99 8.91 -9.30
C SER A 97 -0.52 7.54 -8.84
N LEU A 98 -1.24 6.49 -9.23
CA LEU A 98 -0.81 5.10 -9.08
C LEU A 98 0.01 4.70 -10.31
N ARG A 99 1.24 4.24 -10.08
CA ARG A 99 2.15 3.78 -11.13
C ARG A 99 2.70 2.40 -10.83
N ILE A 100 3.13 1.70 -11.88
CA ILE A 100 3.86 0.43 -11.76
C ILE A 100 5.32 0.66 -12.11
N TRP A 101 6.22 0.31 -11.19
CA TRP A 101 7.66 0.37 -11.40
C TRP A 101 8.27 -1.02 -11.37
N ASP A 102 8.89 -1.41 -12.48
CA ASP A 102 9.67 -2.64 -12.56
C ASP A 102 11.08 -2.42 -12.03
N MET A 103 11.42 -3.17 -10.97
CA MET A 103 12.76 -3.17 -10.40
C MET A 103 13.57 -4.30 -11.04
N PRO A 104 14.53 -4.00 -11.95
CA PRO A 104 15.42 -4.99 -12.49
C PRO A 104 16.25 -5.62 -11.36
N LYS A 105 16.35 -6.95 -11.37
CA LYS A 105 17.28 -7.67 -10.51
C LYS A 105 18.43 -8.23 -11.33
N PRO A 106 19.60 -8.46 -10.70
CA PRO A 106 20.75 -9.08 -11.38
C PRO A 106 20.47 -10.50 -11.87
N THR A 107 19.59 -11.22 -11.16
CA THR A 107 18.97 -12.44 -11.69
C THR A 107 17.81 -12.00 -12.56
N ALA A 108 17.62 -12.56 -13.76
CA ALA A 108 16.64 -12.16 -14.79
C ALA A 108 15.12 -12.13 -14.38
N ARG A 109 14.82 -12.13 -13.09
CA ARG A 109 13.53 -11.85 -12.47
C ARG A 109 13.40 -10.36 -12.15
N PHE A 110 12.34 -9.74 -12.61
CA PHE A 110 11.96 -8.40 -12.18
C PHE A 110 11.10 -8.49 -10.91
N SER A 111 11.10 -7.46 -10.07
CA SER A 111 10.01 -7.28 -9.09
C SER A 111 9.32 -5.97 -9.36
N SER A 112 8.03 -6.05 -9.60
CA SER A 112 7.18 -4.89 -9.84
C SER A 112 6.66 -4.35 -8.51
N LEU A 113 6.56 -3.02 -8.43
CA LEU A 113 5.98 -2.29 -7.31
C LEU A 113 4.81 -1.46 -7.83
N TYR A 114 3.69 -1.46 -7.12
CA TYR A 114 2.76 -0.34 -7.21
C TYR A 114 3.35 0.83 -6.41
N VAL A 115 3.28 2.04 -6.94
CA VAL A 115 3.71 3.26 -6.24
C VAL A 115 2.64 4.33 -6.32
N LEU A 116 2.28 4.88 -5.16
CA LEU A 116 1.46 6.09 -5.08
C LEU A 116 2.37 7.31 -4.99
N VAL A 117 2.21 8.26 -5.93
CA VAL A 117 3.03 9.47 -6.06
C VAL A 117 2.16 10.73 -6.16
N THR A 118 2.81 11.90 -6.32
CA THR A 118 2.22 13.25 -6.48
C THR A 118 1.55 13.81 -5.21
N GLY A 119 0.84 13.00 -4.43
CA GLY A 119 0.15 13.43 -3.19
C GLY A 119 0.69 12.84 -1.89
N TRP A 120 1.53 11.80 -1.96
CA TRP A 120 1.91 11.02 -0.77
C TRP A 120 2.70 11.82 0.28
N LYS A 121 3.61 12.70 -0.14
CA LYS A 121 4.38 13.54 0.80
C LYS A 121 3.45 14.36 1.71
N SER A 122 2.40 14.94 1.15
CA SER A 122 1.42 15.70 1.91
C SER A 122 0.64 14.83 2.90
N VAL A 123 0.47 13.54 2.62
CA VAL A 123 -0.18 12.60 3.55
C VAL A 123 0.72 12.36 4.74
N VAL A 124 2.02 12.13 4.50
CA VAL A 124 3.01 11.94 5.56
C VAL A 124 3.06 13.15 6.48
N GLU A 125 3.13 14.37 5.91
CA GLU A 125 3.24 15.62 6.67
C GLU A 125 1.91 15.98 7.36
N GLY A 126 0.77 15.77 6.71
CA GLY A 126 -0.55 16.14 7.25
C GLY A 126 -1.11 15.17 8.30
N ASN A 127 -0.56 13.96 8.42
CA ASN A 127 -1.02 12.94 9.36
C ASN A 127 0.09 12.49 10.34
N ASP A 128 1.21 13.22 10.40
CA ASP A 128 2.37 12.93 11.27
C ASP A 128 2.82 11.46 11.23
N LEU A 129 2.85 10.87 10.03
CA LEU A 129 3.18 9.45 9.86
C LEU A 129 4.64 9.18 10.24
N LYS A 130 4.84 8.13 11.04
CA LYS A 130 6.17 7.71 11.52
C LYS A 130 6.49 6.30 11.05
N ALA A 131 7.78 5.98 10.96
CA ALA A 131 8.20 4.61 10.70
C ALA A 131 7.74 3.77 11.90
N VAL A 132 7.18 2.60 11.63
CA VAL A 132 6.93 1.65 12.71
C VAL A 132 8.30 1.15 13.16
N ASP A 133 8.76 1.63 14.32
CA ASP A 133 9.86 1.00 15.03
C ASP A 133 9.36 -0.37 15.48
N LEU A 134 10.03 -1.44 15.01
CA LEU A 134 9.62 -2.84 15.17
C LEU A 134 9.56 -3.35 16.63
N PHE A 135 9.58 -2.45 17.62
CA PHE A 135 9.68 -2.74 19.05
C PHE A 135 8.60 -2.10 19.93
N SER A 136 7.61 -1.39 19.39
CA SER A 136 6.55 -0.82 20.20
C SER A 136 5.18 -1.34 19.76
N SER A 137 4.64 -2.25 20.56
CA SER A 137 3.24 -2.66 20.54
C SER A 137 2.33 -1.44 20.69
N GLY A 138 1.64 -1.02 19.62
CA GLY A 138 0.51 -0.08 19.74
C GLY A 138 0.46 1.12 18.79
N THR A 139 0.90 1.00 17.54
CA THR A 139 0.60 2.02 16.49
C THR A 139 -0.08 1.37 15.28
N PRO A 140 -1.05 2.06 14.65
CA PRO A 140 -1.99 1.44 13.74
C PRO A 140 -1.28 1.01 12.45
N GLU A 141 -1.32 -0.28 12.19
CA GLU A 141 -1.10 -0.81 10.85
C GLU A 141 -2.17 -0.19 9.95
N MET A 142 -1.75 0.53 8.91
CA MET A 142 -2.66 1.26 8.02
C MET A 142 -3.24 0.30 6.98
N PRO A 143 -4.55 -0.01 7.01
CA PRO A 143 -5.19 -0.65 5.88
C PRO A 143 -5.27 0.37 4.73
N PHE A 144 -4.58 0.10 3.63
CA PHE A 144 -4.81 0.84 2.40
C PHE A 144 -6.04 0.25 1.71
N CYS A 145 -7.16 0.95 1.82
CA CYS A 145 -8.32 0.71 0.96
C CYS A 145 -8.33 1.81 -0.10
N CYS A 146 -8.01 1.43 -1.34
CA CYS A 146 -8.40 2.19 -2.51
C CYS A 146 -9.84 1.78 -2.82
N SER A 147 -10.80 2.68 -2.70
CA SER A 147 -12.09 2.52 -3.37
C SER A 147 -11.93 3.01 -4.81
N TYR A 148 -12.15 2.14 -5.78
CA TYR A 148 -12.37 2.53 -7.18
C TYR A 148 -13.85 2.35 -7.52
N GLN A 149 -14.34 3.21 -8.42
CA GLN A 149 -15.65 3.09 -9.08
C GLN A 149 -15.60 2.06 -10.21
#